data_AF-A0A2G2PRM3-F1
#
_entry.id   AF-A0A2G2PRM3-F1
#
_cell.length_a   1.000
_cell.length_b   1.000
_cell.length_c   1.000
_cell.angle_alpha   90.00
_cell.angle_beta   90.00
_cell.angle_gamma   90.00
#
_symmetry.space_group_name_H-M   'P 1'
#
loop_
_entity.id
_entity.type
_entity.pdbx_description
1 polymer ?
#
loop_
_entity_poly.entity_id
_entity_poly.type
_entity_poly.pdbx_seq_one_letter_code
_entity_poly.pdbx_strand_id
1 'polypeptide(L)'
;MDKAFDVVYKLLKWASKVTGLTYHEINIIVYFIIIPVIFIILIDRIFKTHKLKIGFGIILLITLLSISDFKLFSTIIFNKSVAFLKWFSIIGLNYIQASVIICVIIPVIILGILFYKSKKRK
;
A
#
# COMPACT_ATOMS: atom_id res chain seq x y z
N MET A 1 3.58 -19.36 -1.13
CA MET A 1 2.98 -18.02 -0.91
C MET A 1 2.71 -17.79 0.57
N ASP A 2 2.40 -18.83 1.34
CA ASP A 2 2.07 -18.73 2.77
C ASP A 2 3.20 -18.17 3.62
N LYS A 3 4.46 -18.53 3.34
CA LYS A 3 5.62 -17.93 4.03
C LYS A 3 5.73 -16.42 3.80
N ALA A 4 5.53 -15.97 2.57
CA ALA A 4 5.58 -14.53 2.24
C ALA A 4 4.43 -13.78 2.92
N PHE A 5 3.23 -14.35 2.88
CA PHE A 5 2.07 -13.82 3.58
C PHE A 5 2.31 -13.75 5.10
N ASP A 6 2.84 -14.81 5.71
CA ASP A 6 3.12 -14.87 7.16
C ASP A 6 4.17 -13.84 7.58
N VAL A 7 5.24 -13.66 6.80
CA VAL A 7 6.25 -12.62 7.05
C VAL A 7 5.62 -11.23 7.00
N VAL A 8 4.86 -10.92 5.95
CA VAL A 8 4.20 -9.62 5.80
C VAL A 8 3.19 -9.38 6.93
N TYR A 9 2.39 -10.39 7.27
CA TYR A 9 1.44 -10.32 8.37
C TYR A 9 2.14 -10.06 9.71
N LYS A 10 3.23 -10.78 10.00
CA LYS A 10 4.02 -10.58 11.22
C LYS A 10 4.62 -9.18 11.30
N LEU A 11 5.14 -8.65 10.18
CA LEU A 11 5.68 -7.29 10.11
C LEU A 11 4.60 -6.24 10.37
N LEU A 12 3.45 -6.35 9.72
CA LEU A 12 2.31 -5.44 9.94
C LEU A 12 1.79 -5.51 11.39
N LYS A 13 1.71 -6.73 11.96
CA LYS A 13 1.29 -6.93 13.34
C LYS A 13 2.30 -6.39 14.34
N TRP A 14 3.59 -6.52 14.06
CA TRP A 14 4.64 -5.90 14.85
C TRP A 14 4.53 -4.37 14.80
N ALA A 15 4.36 -3.78 13.61
CA ALA A 15 4.16 -2.34 13.47
C ALA A 15 2.91 -1.83 14.21
N SER A 16 1.82 -2.60 14.20
CA SER A 16 0.61 -2.33 15.00
C SER A 16 0.90 -2.30 16.50
N LYS A 17 1.71 -3.24 17.02
CA LYS A 17 2.12 -3.23 18.43
C LYS A 17 2.98 -2.03 18.80
N VAL A 18 3.90 -1.64 17.92
CA VAL A 18 4.84 -0.51 18.17
C VAL A 18 4.11 0.83 18.15
N THR A 19 3.15 0.99 17.24
CA THR A 19 2.43 2.26 17.05
C THR A 19 1.20 2.41 17.93
N GLY A 20 0.68 1.32 18.50
CA GLY A 20 -0.61 1.30 19.20
C GLY A 20 -1.83 1.33 18.26
N LEU A 21 -1.62 1.40 16.94
CA LEU A 21 -2.67 1.34 15.93
C LEU A 21 -3.14 -0.10 15.72
N THR A 22 -4.36 -0.28 15.24
CA THR A 22 -4.89 -1.59 14.85
C THR A 22 -4.21 -2.12 13.58
N TYR A 23 -4.29 -3.44 13.39
CA TYR A 23 -3.80 -4.08 12.17
C TYR A 23 -4.46 -3.49 10.90
N HIS A 24 -5.75 -3.14 10.93
CA HIS A 24 -6.44 -2.54 9.79
C HIS A 24 -5.85 -1.16 9.46
N GLU A 25 -5.65 -0.32 10.47
CA GLU A 25 -5.05 1.01 10.32
C GLU A 25 -3.65 0.92 9.71
N ILE A 26 -2.80 0.05 10.24
CA ILE A 26 -1.46 -0.15 9.69
C ILE A 26 -1.50 -0.69 8.27
N ASN A 27 -2.42 -1.62 7.97
CA ASN A 27 -2.58 -2.15 6.62
C ASN A 27 -2.94 -1.01 5.64
N ILE A 28 -3.90 -0.16 5.98
CA ILE A 28 -4.28 0.99 5.15
C ILE A 28 -3.12 1.98 5.00
N ILE A 29 -2.41 2.31 6.08
CA ILE A 29 -1.25 3.21 6.01
C ILE A 29 -0.18 2.65 5.06
N VAL A 30 0.18 1.38 5.19
CA VAL A 30 1.24 0.78 4.35
C VAL A 30 0.82 0.74 2.88
N TYR A 31 -0.37 0.24 2.58
CA TYR A 31 -0.78 -0.05 1.20
C TYR A 31 -1.40 1.14 0.46
N PHE A 32 -2.06 2.07 1.16
CA PHE A 32 -2.71 3.23 0.54
C PHE A 32 -1.94 4.53 0.72
N ILE A 33 -0.97 4.59 1.63
CA ILE A 33 -0.16 5.80 1.86
C ILE A 33 1.30 5.53 1.50
N ILE A 34 2.00 4.66 2.24
CA ILE A 34 3.45 4.51 2.12
C ILE A 34 3.87 4.03 0.72
N ILE A 35 3.30 2.93 0.24
CA ILE A 35 3.65 2.38 -1.08
C ILE A 35 3.36 3.40 -2.21
N PRO A 36 2.16 4.01 -2.29
CA PRO A 36 1.88 5.06 -3.26
C PRO A 36 2.81 6.27 -3.16
N VAL A 37 3.16 6.74 -1.95
CA VAL A 37 4.12 7.83 -1.76
C VAL A 37 5.48 7.45 -2.38
N ILE A 38 5.96 6.23 -2.15
CA ILE A 38 7.24 5.78 -2.74
C ILE A 38 7.17 5.78 -4.27
N PHE A 39 6.06 5.32 -4.86
CA PHE A 39 5.87 5.39 -6.31
C PHE A 39 5.91 6.81 -6.84
N ILE A 40 5.16 7.73 -6.21
CA ILE A 40 5.11 9.13 -6.65
C ILE A 40 6.50 9.78 -6.55
N ILE A 41 7.27 9.51 -5.50
CA ILE A 41 8.64 10.04 -5.35
C ILE A 41 9.55 9.55 -6.48
N LEU A 42 9.48 8.25 -6.82
CA LEU A 42 10.28 7.69 -7.91
C LEU A 42 9.86 8.25 -9.27
N ILE A 43 8.56 8.41 -9.49
CA ILE A 43 8.01 9.01 -10.71
C ILE A 43 8.46 10.47 -10.85
N ASP A 44 8.33 11.28 -9.80
CA ASP A 44 8.79 12.68 -9.79
C ASP A 44 10.27 12.78 -10.15
N ARG A 45 11.10 11.85 -9.63
CA ARG A 45 12.52 11.77 -9.95
C ARG A 45 12.78 11.44 -11.43
N ILE A 46 11.98 10.55 -12.02
CA ILE A 46 12.09 10.20 -13.46
C ILE A 46 11.72 11.39 -14.35
N PHE A 47 10.66 12.13 -13.99
CA PHE A 47 10.17 13.28 -14.76
C PHE A 47 10.86 14.60 -14.39
N LYS A 48 11.79 14.58 -13.43
CA LYS A 48 12.48 15.78 -12.88
C LYS A 48 11.49 16.88 -12.46
N THR A 49 10.34 16.48 -11.93
CA THR A 49 9.31 17.40 -11.43
C THR A 49 9.09 17.20 -9.94
N HIS A 50 8.46 18.18 -9.31
CA HIS A 50 8.07 18.15 -7.89
C HIS A 50 6.56 18.30 -7.71
N LYS A 51 5.83 18.44 -8.81
CA LYS A 51 4.39 18.71 -8.79
C LYS A 51 3.61 17.49 -8.32
N LEU A 52 4.05 16.26 -8.64
CA LEU A 52 3.26 15.07 -8.29
C LEU A 52 3.35 14.76 -6.81
N LYS A 53 4.53 14.80 -6.18
CA LYS A 53 4.66 14.58 -4.73
C LYS A 53 3.93 15.64 -3.92
N ILE A 54 3.96 16.90 -4.37
CA ILE A 54 3.27 18.01 -3.69
C ILE A 54 1.75 17.82 -3.83
N GLY A 55 1.25 17.60 -5.06
CA GLY A 55 -0.18 17.39 -5.30
C GLY A 55 -0.72 16.16 -4.54
N PHE A 56 0.02 15.05 -4.57
CA PHE A 56 -0.34 13.85 -3.82
C PHE A 56 -0.33 14.09 -2.30
N GLY A 57 0.67 14.81 -1.79
CA GLY A 57 0.73 15.19 -0.37
C GLY A 57 -0.46 16.04 0.06
N ILE A 58 -0.90 17.00 -0.75
CA ILE A 58 -2.08 17.83 -0.48
C ILE A 58 -3.35 16.96 -0.45
N ILE A 59 -3.53 16.06 -1.42
CA ILE A 59 -4.68 15.15 -1.46
C ILE A 59 -4.71 14.26 -0.22
N LEU A 60 -3.56 13.71 0.18
CA LEU A 60 -3.45 12.90 1.40
C LEU A 60 -3.80 13.71 2.65
N LEU A 61 -3.29 14.94 2.76
CA LEU A 61 -3.57 15.82 3.90
C LEU A 61 -5.06 16.13 4.01
N ILE A 62 -5.70 16.52 2.90
CA ILE A 62 -7.15 16.78 2.85
C ILE A 62 -7.93 15.52 3.23
N THR A 63 -7.53 14.35 2.70
CA THR A 63 -8.18 13.09 3.02
C THR A 63 -8.07 12.76 4.51
N LEU A 64 -6.88 12.91 5.09
CA LEU A 64 -6.64 12.66 6.52
C LEU A 64 -7.41 13.63 7.42
N LEU A 65 -7.50 14.91 7.04
CA LEU A 65 -8.27 15.91 7.79
C LEU A 65 -9.78 15.70 7.69
N SER A 66 -10.26 15.12 6.60
CA SER A 66 -11.68 14.82 6.39
C SER A 66 -12.16 13.61 7.20
N ILE A 67 -11.24 12.76 7.68
CA ILE A 67 -11.57 11.56 8.44
C ILE A 67 -11.72 11.90 9.92
N SER A 68 -12.95 11.86 10.44
CA SER A 68 -13.22 12.09 11.86
C SER A 68 -12.88 10.88 12.75
N ASP A 69 -13.06 9.65 12.24
CA ASP A 69 -12.70 8.40 12.92
C ASP A 69 -11.85 7.52 12.00
N PHE A 70 -10.53 7.57 12.24
CA PHE A 70 -9.55 6.84 11.43
C PHE A 70 -9.69 5.32 11.56
N LYS A 71 -10.13 4.83 12.72
CA LYS A 71 -10.28 3.40 12.99
C LYS A 71 -11.47 2.83 12.22
N LEU A 72 -12.60 3.53 12.24
CA LEU A 72 -13.79 3.15 11.46
C LEU A 72 -13.51 3.22 9.96
N PHE A 73 -12.91 4.32 9.50
CA PHE A 73 -12.50 4.49 8.11
C PHE A 73 -11.59 3.34 7.64
N SER A 74 -10.53 3.07 8.40
CA SER A 74 -9.56 2.03 8.06
C SER A 74 -10.21 0.65 8.03
N THR A 75 -11.13 0.37 8.95
CA THR A 75 -11.85 -0.92 8.98
C THR A 75 -12.77 -1.08 7.77
N ILE A 76 -13.47 -0.03 7.35
CA ILE A 76 -14.34 -0.07 6.15
C ILE A 76 -13.51 -0.33 4.89
N ILE A 77 -12.43 0.43 4.69
CA ILE A 77 -11.56 0.26 3.51
C ILE A 77 -10.87 -1.10 3.54
N PHE A 78 -10.42 -1.56 4.70
CA PHE A 78 -9.82 -2.88 4.86
C PHE A 78 -10.82 -3.99 4.48
N ASN A 79 -12.06 -3.94 4.98
CA ASN A 79 -13.07 -4.94 4.66
C ASN A 79 -13.41 -4.96 3.17
N LYS A 80 -13.51 -3.79 2.52
CA LYS A 80 -13.67 -3.70 1.06
C LYS A 80 -12.48 -4.29 0.30
N SER A 81 -11.26 -4.07 0.79
CA SER A 81 -10.04 -4.62 0.21
C SER A 81 -9.99 -6.14 0.34
N VAL A 82 -10.40 -6.69 1.51
CA VAL A 82 -10.54 -8.14 1.70
C VAL A 82 -11.59 -8.73 0.77
N ALA A 83 -12.72 -8.06 0.60
CA ALA A 83 -13.76 -8.51 -0.34
C ALA A 83 -13.24 -8.52 -1.79
N PHE A 84 -12.50 -7.49 -2.21
CA PHE A 84 -11.83 -7.44 -3.51
C PHE A 84 -10.83 -8.60 -3.68
N LEU A 85 -10.00 -8.88 -2.68
CA LEU A 85 -9.05 -9.99 -2.73
C LEU A 85 -9.75 -11.35 -2.78
N LYS A 86 -10.85 -11.52 -2.04
CA LYS A 86 -11.66 -12.73 -2.07
C LYS A 86 -12.39 -12.91 -3.40
N TRP A 87 -12.75 -11.83 -4.09
CA TRP A 87 -13.40 -11.90 -5.40
C TRP A 87 -12.55 -12.63 -6.45
N PHE A 88 -11.21 -12.61 -6.32
CA PHE A 88 -10.32 -13.42 -7.16
C PHE A 88 -10.46 -14.94 -6.98
N SER A 89 -11.22 -15.41 -5.98
CA SER A 89 -11.58 -16.83 -5.87
C SER A 89 -12.38 -17.33 -7.08
N ILE A 90 -13.05 -16.44 -7.81
CA ILE A 90 -13.75 -16.77 -9.07
C ILE A 90 -12.76 -17.30 -10.12
N ILE A 91 -11.52 -16.82 -10.10
CA ILE A 91 -10.45 -17.22 -11.02
C ILE A 91 -9.59 -18.36 -10.41
N GLY A 92 -10.02 -18.92 -9.28
CA GLY A 92 -9.33 -20.01 -8.58
C GLY A 92 -8.17 -19.57 -7.69
N LEU A 93 -8.02 -18.27 -7.42
CA LEU A 93 -6.98 -17.76 -6.50
C LEU A 93 -7.50 -17.72 -5.06
N ASN A 94 -6.77 -18.38 -4.15
CA ASN A 94 -7.06 -18.27 -2.72
C ASN A 94 -6.70 -16.87 -2.20
N TYR A 95 -7.36 -16.44 -1.12
CA TYR A 95 -7.11 -15.13 -0.49
C TYR A 95 -5.63 -14.86 -0.21
N ILE A 96 -4.90 -15.86 0.30
CA ILE A 96 -3.46 -15.73 0.59
C ILE A 96 -2.66 -15.48 -0.69
N GLN A 97 -2.98 -16.20 -1.76
CA GLN A 97 -2.31 -16.06 -3.05
C GLN A 97 -2.61 -14.69 -3.67
N ALA A 98 -3.88 -14.30 -3.72
CA ALA A 98 -4.31 -13.00 -4.23
C ALA A 98 -3.65 -11.85 -3.45
N SER A 99 -3.60 -11.96 -2.12
CA SER A 99 -2.95 -10.97 -1.26
C SER A 99 -1.46 -10.84 -1.55
N VAL A 100 -0.72 -11.95 -1.66
CA VAL A 100 0.73 -11.89 -1.95
C VAL A 100 0.99 -11.33 -3.35
N ILE A 101 0.19 -11.75 -4.34
CA ILE A 101 0.35 -11.25 -5.72
C ILE A 101 0.10 -9.75 -5.78
N ILE A 102 -1.03 -9.28 -5.25
CA ILE A 102 -1.49 -7.90 -5.41
C ILE A 102 -0.75 -6.94 -4.47
N CYS A 103 -0.49 -7.35 -3.23
CA CYS A 103 0.08 -6.47 -2.22
C CYS A 103 1.60 -6.55 -2.11
N VAL A 104 2.24 -7.57 -2.71
CA VAL A 104 3.71 -7.75 -2.62
C VAL A 104 4.33 -7.82 -4.01
N ILE A 105 3.95 -8.81 -4.83
CA ILE A 105 4.62 -9.07 -6.10
C ILE A 105 4.44 -7.89 -7.06
N ILE A 106 3.20 -7.44 -7.28
CA ILE A 106 2.91 -6.31 -8.17
C ILE A 106 3.63 -5.04 -7.71
N PRO A 107 3.53 -4.60 -6.43
CA PRO A 107 4.25 -3.43 -5.97
C PRO A 107 5.77 -3.52 -6.10
N VAL A 108 6.36 -4.68 -5.79
CA VAL A 108 7.80 -4.90 -5.92
C VAL A 108 8.26 -4.80 -7.38
N ILE A 109 7.50 -5.39 -8.33
CA ILE A 109 7.80 -5.28 -9.76
C ILE A 109 7.75 -3.82 -10.21
N ILE A 110 6.68 -3.08 -9.83
CA ILE A 110 6.54 -1.66 -10.18
C ILE A 110 7.70 -0.84 -9.58
N LEU A 111 8.03 -1.07 -8.30
CA LEU A 111 9.18 -0.42 -7.65
C LEU A 111 10.48 -0.69 -8.40
N GLY A 112 10.73 -1.95 -8.79
CA GLY A 112 11.92 -2.35 -9.53
C GLY A 112 12.03 -1.62 -10.87
N ILE A 113 10.94 -1.56 -11.63
CA ILE A 113 10.87 -0.85 -12.92
C ILE A 113 11.12 0.65 -12.74
N LEU A 114 10.43 1.27 -11.78
CA LEU A 114 10.57 2.71 -11.50
C LEU A 114 11.98 3.04 -11.02
N PHE A 115 12.56 2.23 -10.14
CA PHE A 115 13.91 2.43 -9.64
C PHE A 115 14.95 2.29 -10.76
N TYR A 116 14.84 1.25 -11.60
CA TYR A 116 15.73 1.05 -12.74
C TYR A 116 15.67 2.24 -13.72
N LYS A 117 14.45 2.68 -14.08
CA LYS A 117 14.26 3.83 -14.97
C LYS A 117 14.76 5.13 -14.35
N SER A 118 14.60 5.30 -13.04
CA SER A 118 15.15 6.45 -12.31
C SER A 118 16.67 6.47 -12.31
N LYS A 119 17.33 5.31 -12.24
CA LYS A 119 18.81 5.23 -12.24
C LYS A 119 19.39 5.52 -13.62
N LYS A 120 18.75 5.06 -14.70
CA LYS A 120 19.17 5.31 -16.09
C LYS A 120 19.01 6.78 -16.53
N ARG A 121 18.24 7.58 -15.80
CA ARG A 121 17.96 9.00 -16.09
C ARG A 121 18.83 9.97 -15.28
N LYS A 122 19.67 9.47 -14.37
CA LYS A 122 20.79 10.20 -13.78
C LYS A 122 21.97 10.15 -14.74
#